data_AF-A0A7J4SIB3-F1
#
_entry.id   AF-A0A7J4SIB3-F1
#
_cell.length_a   1.000
_cell.length_b   1.000
_cell.length_c   1.000
_cell.angle_alpha   90.00
_cell.angle_beta   90.00
_cell.angle_gamma   90.00
#
_symmetry.space_group_name_H-M   'P 1'
#
loop_
_entity.id
_entity.type
_entity.pdbx_description
1 polymer ?
#
loop_
_entity_poly.entity_id
_entity_poly.type
_entity_poly.pdbx_seq_one_letter_code
_entity_poly.pdbx_strand_id
1 'polypeptide(L)'
;MTNVTLQENESNISYTSAKATGVDLTVTDISYSYPDAVDRSKYQMFSSNTPPINFNRPDSLFVTDAVIDTQIEIQIEISNIGDSNSPNLDLNVLIIHNEY
;
A
#
# COMPACT_ATOMS: atom_id res chain seq x y z
N MET A 1 -14.30 -15.79 -38.92
CA MET A 1 -14.57 -14.91 -37.77
C MET A 1 -13.31 -14.88 -36.96
N THR A 2 -12.58 -13.77 -36.98
CA THR A 2 -11.24 -13.63 -36.41
C THR A 2 -11.37 -13.01 -35.03
N ASN A 3 -11.00 -13.73 -33.98
CA ASN A 3 -11.01 -13.21 -32.62
C ASN A 3 -9.81 -12.27 -32.46
N VAL A 4 -10.11 -10.98 -32.26
CA VAL A 4 -9.11 -9.97 -31.90
C VAL A 4 -9.01 -9.95 -30.38
N THR A 5 -7.90 -10.45 -29.85
CA THR A 5 -7.55 -10.29 -28.44
C THR A 5 -6.99 -8.89 -28.24
N LEU A 6 -7.69 -8.04 -27.48
CA LEU A 6 -7.19 -6.75 -27.05
C LEU A 6 -6.25 -7.00 -25.86
N GLN A 7 -4.95 -6.89 -26.08
CA GLN A 7 -3.99 -6.75 -24.98
C GLN A 7 -4.06 -5.31 -24.49
N GLU A 8 -4.57 -5.12 -23.27
CA GLU A 8 -4.48 -3.85 -22.56
C GLU A 8 -3.00 -3.57 -22.29
N ASN A 9 -2.48 -2.63 -23.06
CA ASN A 9 -1.12 -2.15 -22.91
C ASN A 9 -1.12 -1.22 -21.70
N GLU A 10 -0.95 -1.77 -20.50
CA GLU A 10 -0.63 -0.97 -19.32
C GLU A 10 0.69 -0.26 -19.61
N SER A 11 0.59 1.01 -19.99
CA SER A 11 1.73 1.91 -20.06
C SER A 11 2.30 1.99 -18.65
N ASN A 12 3.33 1.20 -18.38
CA ASN A 12 4.26 1.46 -17.29
C ASN A 12 4.87 2.83 -17.59
N ILE A 13 4.24 3.88 -17.06
CA ILE A 13 4.79 5.23 -17.09
C ILE A 13 6.02 5.16 -16.22
N SER A 14 7.16 4.83 -16.83
CA SER A 14 8.46 5.01 -16.23
C SER A 14 8.64 6.51 -16.15
N TYR A 15 8.35 7.08 -14.98
CA TYR A 15 8.83 8.40 -14.61
C TYR A 15 10.36 8.30 -14.67
N THR A 16 10.94 8.63 -15.82
CA THR A 16 12.35 8.99 -15.88
C THR A 16 12.46 10.19 -14.96
N SER A 17 12.84 9.92 -13.71
CA SER A 17 13.24 10.92 -12.73
C SER A 17 14.13 11.89 -13.49
N ALA A 18 13.66 13.10 -13.67
CA ALA A 18 14.43 14.17 -14.26
C ALA A 18 15.53 14.50 -13.25
N LYS A 19 16.59 13.68 -13.24
CA LYS A 19 17.79 13.75 -12.41
C LYS A 19 17.51 14.37 -11.05
N ALA A 20 16.91 13.61 -10.14
CA ALA A 20 16.82 14.02 -8.73
C ALA A 20 18.25 14.29 -8.21
N THR A 21 18.60 15.59 -8.06
CA THR A 21 19.86 16.04 -7.49
C THR A 21 19.62 16.51 -6.06
N GLY A 22 20.51 16.19 -5.14
CA GLY A 22 20.34 16.48 -3.72
C GLY A 22 19.59 15.39 -2.97
N VAL A 23 18.88 15.79 -1.92
CA VAL A 23 18.02 14.90 -1.13
C VAL A 23 16.61 14.96 -1.73
N ASP A 24 16.09 13.82 -2.19
CA ASP A 24 14.75 13.71 -2.76
C ASP A 24 14.07 12.46 -2.19
N LEU A 25 13.17 12.66 -1.23
CA LEU A 25 12.50 11.59 -0.49
C LEU A 25 11.10 11.38 -1.03
N THR A 26 10.77 10.12 -1.31
CA THR A 26 9.43 9.72 -1.73
C THR A 26 8.95 8.52 -0.93
N VAL A 27 7.64 8.45 -0.70
CA VAL A 27 7.00 7.26 -0.14
C VAL A 27 6.85 6.24 -1.27
N THR A 28 7.43 5.05 -1.10
CA THR A 28 7.40 3.99 -2.12
C THR A 28 6.30 2.98 -1.87
N ASP A 29 6.00 2.70 -0.60
CA ASP A 29 4.95 1.76 -0.23
C ASP A 29 4.34 2.10 1.14
N ILE A 30 3.09 1.69 1.32
CA ILE A 30 2.39 1.74 2.61
C ILE A 30 1.66 0.41 2.78
N SER A 31 1.86 -0.26 3.91
CA SER A 31 1.15 -1.49 4.22
C SER A 31 0.60 -1.54 5.63
N TYR A 32 -0.44 -2.36 5.79
CA TYR A 32 -1.21 -2.51 7.02
C TYR A 32 -1.28 -3.98 7.39
N SER A 33 -1.06 -4.28 8.66
CA SER A 33 -1.17 -5.65 9.17
C SER A 33 -1.68 -5.69 10.61
N TYR A 34 -2.02 -6.90 11.05
CA TYR A 34 -2.26 -7.19 12.45
C TYR A 34 -1.05 -7.96 12.99
N PRO A 35 -0.36 -7.44 14.02
CA PRO A 35 0.84 -8.08 14.55
C PRO A 35 0.51 -9.42 15.21
N ASP A 36 -0.62 -9.48 15.92
CA ASP A 36 -1.12 -10.70 16.54
C ASP A 36 -1.69 -11.68 15.50
N ALA A 37 -1.36 -12.96 15.64
CA ALA A 37 -1.78 -14.00 14.69
C ALA A 37 -3.28 -14.34 14.79
N VAL A 38 -3.87 -14.23 15.98
CA VAL A 38 -5.30 -14.47 16.20
C VAL A 38 -6.10 -13.37 15.52
N ASP A 39 -5.75 -12.11 15.74
CA ASP A 39 -6.45 -10.97 15.10
C ASP A 39 -6.23 -10.94 13.60
N ARG A 40 -5.01 -11.24 13.12
CA ARG A 40 -4.74 -11.39 11.69
C ARG A 40 -5.64 -12.45 11.06
N SER A 41 -5.80 -13.61 11.69
CA SER A 41 -6.65 -14.69 11.15
C SER A 41 -8.13 -14.30 11.04
N LYS A 42 -8.60 -13.41 11.92
CA LYS A 42 -9.99 -12.93 11.95
C LYS A 42 -10.22 -11.81 10.95
N TYR A 43 -9.30 -10.84 10.89
CA TYR A 43 -9.58 -9.54 10.29
C TYR A 43 -8.84 -9.29 8.98
N GLN A 44 -7.79 -10.05 8.66
CA GLN A 44 -7.00 -9.84 7.42
C GLN A 44 -7.86 -9.98 6.16
N MET A 45 -8.87 -10.84 6.16
CA MET A 45 -9.76 -10.99 4.99
C MET A 45 -10.54 -9.72 4.62
N PHE A 46 -10.73 -8.82 5.59
CA PHE A 46 -11.41 -7.53 5.41
C PHE A 46 -10.44 -6.38 5.14
N SER A 47 -9.13 -6.59 5.24
CA SER A 47 -8.12 -5.53 5.02
C SER A 47 -7.98 -5.14 3.55
N SER A 48 -7.85 -3.86 3.26
CA SER A 48 -7.60 -3.34 1.90
C SER A 48 -6.27 -3.78 1.30
N ASN A 49 -5.27 -4.08 2.14
CA ASN A 49 -3.89 -4.18 1.68
C ASN A 49 -3.41 -5.61 1.37
N THR A 50 -3.98 -6.64 1.98
CA THR A 50 -3.51 -8.03 1.76
C THR A 50 -4.59 -9.07 2.03
N PRO A 51 -5.36 -9.50 1.00
CA PRO A 51 -6.23 -10.65 1.15
C PRO A 51 -5.40 -11.93 1.37
N PRO A 52 -5.91 -12.91 2.13
CA PRO A 52 -5.28 -14.22 2.25
C PRO A 52 -5.03 -14.87 0.87
N ILE A 53 -3.97 -15.67 0.76
CA ILE A 53 -3.69 -16.44 -0.47
C ILE A 53 -4.92 -17.27 -0.85
N ASN A 54 -5.32 -17.20 -2.13
CA ASN A 54 -6.53 -17.82 -2.70
C ASN A 54 -7.87 -17.26 -2.20
N PHE A 55 -7.90 -16.08 -1.57
CA PHE A 55 -9.13 -15.39 -1.26
C PHE A 55 -9.58 -14.50 -2.42
N ASN A 56 -10.62 -14.93 -3.13
CA ASN A 56 -11.30 -14.07 -4.10
C ASN A 56 -12.34 -13.22 -3.36
N ARG A 57 -12.01 -11.95 -3.09
CA ARG A 57 -12.90 -11.04 -2.38
C ARG A 57 -14.13 -10.72 -3.26
N PRO A 58 -15.37 -10.93 -2.79
CA PRO A 58 -16.55 -10.47 -3.51
C PRO A 58 -16.60 -8.94 -3.58
N ASP A 59 -17.02 -8.37 -4.71
CA ASP A 59 -17.15 -6.92 -4.89
C ASP A 59 -18.11 -6.24 -3.90
N SER A 60 -19.01 -7.02 -3.29
CA SER A 60 -19.96 -6.55 -2.29
C SER A 60 -19.43 -6.53 -0.85
N LEU A 61 -18.21 -7.03 -0.61
CA LEU A 61 -17.64 -7.08 0.73
C LEU A 61 -17.04 -5.72 1.11
N PHE A 62 -17.55 -5.12 2.18
CA PHE A 62 -16.93 -3.93 2.76
C PHE A 62 -15.51 -4.24 3.22
N VAL A 63 -14.59 -3.36 2.86
CA VAL A 63 -13.20 -3.42 3.25
C VAL A 63 -13.00 -2.48 4.43
N THR A 64 -12.31 -2.96 5.45
CA THR A 64 -12.03 -2.22 6.69
C THR A 64 -10.54 -1.92 6.77
N ASP A 65 -10.20 -0.68 7.10
CA ASP A 65 -8.79 -0.29 7.30
C ASP A 65 -8.27 -0.79 8.65
N ALA A 66 -9.10 -0.74 9.70
CA ALA A 66 -8.80 -1.23 11.04
C ALA A 66 -10.07 -1.69 11.77
N VAL A 67 -9.90 -2.46 12.85
CA VAL A 67 -10.99 -2.91 13.73
C VAL A 67 -10.85 -2.21 15.09
N ILE A 68 -11.99 -1.79 15.66
CA ILE A 68 -12.05 -1.16 16.98
C ILE A 68 -11.39 -2.06 18.04
N ASP A 69 -10.70 -1.42 19.00
CA ASP A 69 -9.99 -2.08 20.09
C ASP A 69 -8.98 -3.17 19.67
N THR A 70 -8.52 -3.14 18.41
CA THR A 70 -7.56 -4.10 17.87
C THR A 70 -6.30 -3.37 17.44
N GLN A 71 -5.13 -3.86 17.88
CA GLN A 71 -3.86 -3.27 17.49
C GLN A 71 -3.58 -3.52 15.99
N ILE A 72 -3.19 -2.47 15.28
CA ILE A 72 -2.70 -2.54 13.90
C ILE A 72 -1.22 -2.15 13.84
N GLU A 73 -0.55 -2.63 12.81
CA GLU A 73 0.80 -2.21 12.42
C GLU A 73 0.73 -1.54 11.05
N ILE A 74 1.32 -0.35 10.94
CA ILE A 74 1.44 0.41 9.70
C ILE A 74 2.92 0.48 9.35
N GLN A 75 3.29 -0.01 8.17
CA GLN A 75 4.64 0.09 7.63
C GLN A 75 4.64 1.09 6.48
N ILE A 76 5.52 2.09 6.56
CA ILE A 76 5.70 3.11 5.53
C ILE A 76 7.14 2.98 5.03
N GLU A 77 7.31 2.71 3.75
CA GLU A 77 8.61 2.67 3.09
C GLU A 77 8.92 4.01 2.44
N ILE A 78 10.08 4.58 2.78
CA ILE A 78 10.53 5.88 2.28
C ILE A 78 11.89 5.65 1.60
N SER A 79 12.00 6.08 0.36
CA SER A 79 13.21 5.96 -0.44
C SER A 79 13.77 7.33 -0.81
N ASN A 80 15.09 7.45 -0.77
CA ASN A 80 15.78 8.61 -1.33
C ASN A 80 16.14 8.32 -2.79
N ILE A 81 15.44 8.97 -3.71
CA ILE A 81 15.69 8.85 -5.15
C ILE A 81 16.73 9.87 -5.66
N GLY A 82 17.20 10.77 -4.79
CA GLY A 82 18.27 11.72 -5.05
C GLY A 82 19.67 11.13 -4.94
N ASP A 83 20.68 11.95 -5.23
CA ASP A 83 22.10 11.56 -5.22
C ASP A 83 22.85 11.96 -3.93
N SER A 84 22.18 12.60 -2.98
CA SER A 84 22.75 13.04 -1.71
C SER A 84 21.98 12.46 -0.53
N ASN A 85 22.70 12.03 0.53
CA ASN A 85 22.08 11.50 1.74
C ASN A 85 21.37 12.59 2.56
N SER A 86 20.20 12.28 3.13
CA SER A 86 19.56 13.14 4.13
C SER A 86 20.13 12.86 5.53
N PRO A 87 20.64 13.85 6.27
CA PRO A 87 21.09 13.66 7.64
C PRO A 87 19.93 13.51 8.64
N ASN A 88 18.76 14.10 8.34
CA ASN A 88 17.56 14.05 9.18
C ASN A 88 16.31 13.78 8.33
N LEU A 89 15.28 13.17 8.92
CA LEU A 89 13.99 12.93 8.29
C LEU A 89 12.88 13.26 9.30
N ASP A 90 12.08 14.26 8.98
CA ASP A 90 10.85 14.58 9.71
C ASP A 90 9.65 13.96 8.99
N LEU A 91 9.00 12.98 9.64
CA LEU A 91 7.82 12.30 9.09
C LEU A 91 6.54 12.82 9.75
N ASN A 92 5.58 13.22 8.92
CA ASN A 92 4.23 13.58 9.37
C ASN A 92 3.24 12.56 8.79
N VAL A 93 2.51 11.86 9.66
CA VAL A 93 1.53 10.84 9.26
C VAL A 93 0.14 11.34 9.60
N LEU A 94 -0.75 11.38 8.61
CA LEU A 94 -2.18 11.64 8.78
C LEU A 94 -2.94 10.36 8.47
N ILE A 95 -3.67 9.85 9.47
CA ILE A 95 -4.52 8.67 9.30
C ILE A 95 -5.96 9.15 9.17
N ILE A 96 -6.58 8.81 8.04
CA ILE A 96 -8.01 9.02 7.79
C ILE A 96 -8.63 7.64 7.72
N HIS A 97 -9.59 7.35 8.58
CA HIS A 97 -10.35 6.10 8.56
C HIS A 97 -11.84 6.40 8.58
N ASN A 98 -12.63 5.51 7.99
CA ASN A 98 -14.07 5.50 8.13
C ASN A 98 -14.46 4.48 9.20
N GLU A 99 -15.46 4.79 10.00
CA GLU A 99 -16.07 3.85 10.95
C GLU A 99 -17.36 3.28 10.33
N TYR A 100 -17.54 1.97 10.42
CA TYR A 100 -18.70 1.24 9.91
C TYR A 100 -19.31 0.32 10.96
#